data_AF-A0AAP0BV72-F1
#
_entry.id   AF-A0AAP0BV72-F1
#
_cell.length_a   1.000
_cell.length_b   1.000
_cell.length_c   1.000
_cell.angle_alpha   90.00
_cell.angle_beta   90.00
_cell.angle_gamma   90.00
#
_symmetry.space_group_name_H-M   'P 1'
#
loop_
_entity.id
_entity.type
_entity.pdbx_description
1 polymer ?
#
loop_
_entity_poly.entity_id
_entity_poly.type
_entity_poly.pdbx_seq_one_letter_code
_entity_poly.pdbx_strand_id
1 'polypeptide(L)'
;MILIISFLVQLKLQLFKSESMDRNQVILTRCFSPYSSSRPGQNYQAAEEGLIIRSETGDHNDRKKHIMDKHSNRRKLGRNRTCVRGDDFDDENCHKSCILFLKRFKQARVRPEENFEPLGLIKEKHRYEAGRWERRRLVSRDEKMKLSADVYLASIDQCSKRAAGGSACTVLAAVVADWLHNNPKSLPQRRQFDELVLRGSLEWRNLCKDETNRAKFSDKHFDLDTVLEEKVKSLAVVTEKSCVGFFAMEEMPESLDFLQGDMSFDTIWDGILCTGESEEKIYIASWNDHFFVLKVEREAIYLLDTLGERLTEGCNQAYILKFDSESAIYRNSKDGEEEEDLLVSRGVRCCKEYIKGFLSAIPLCGLQEDIKMGRANEELLHRLLQIDFHFTAPKTVVD
;
A
#
# COMPACT_ATOMS: atom_id res chain seq x y z
N MET A 1 4.68 -16.69 -21.25
CA MET A 1 5.94 -17.39 -20.91
C MET A 1 7.18 -16.52 -21.11
N ILE A 2 7.43 -15.94 -22.30
CA ILE A 2 8.60 -15.07 -22.56
C ILE A 2 8.61 -13.79 -21.67
N LEU A 3 7.44 -13.16 -21.48
CA LEU A 3 7.25 -11.99 -20.60
C LEU A 3 7.64 -12.25 -19.14
N ILE A 4 7.28 -13.42 -18.60
CA ILE A 4 7.63 -13.78 -17.22
C ILE A 4 9.11 -14.14 -17.10
N ILE A 5 9.71 -14.76 -18.11
CA ILE A 5 11.15 -15.08 -18.11
C ILE A 5 11.99 -13.80 -18.14
N SER A 6 11.59 -12.79 -18.92
CA SER A 6 12.26 -11.48 -18.95
C SER A 6 12.11 -10.75 -17.62
N PHE A 7 10.88 -10.68 -17.07
CA PHE A 7 10.59 -10.17 -15.72
C PHE A 7 11.45 -10.85 -14.67
N LEU A 8 11.54 -12.18 -14.69
CA LEU A 8 12.38 -12.99 -13.80
C LEU A 8 13.88 -12.71 -13.95
N VAL A 9 14.37 -12.47 -15.16
CA VAL A 9 15.77 -12.12 -15.41
C VAL A 9 16.07 -10.74 -14.85
N GLN A 10 15.18 -9.77 -15.04
CA GLN A 10 15.34 -8.42 -14.52
C GLN A 10 15.21 -8.37 -12.98
N LEU A 11 14.27 -9.13 -12.42
CA LEU A 11 14.12 -9.35 -10.98
C LEU A 11 15.37 -9.99 -10.39
N LYS A 12 15.88 -11.04 -11.03
CA LYS A 12 17.15 -11.68 -10.63
C LYS A 12 18.30 -10.70 -10.72
N LEU A 13 18.39 -9.85 -11.75
CA LEU A 13 19.45 -8.83 -11.86
C LEU A 13 19.32 -7.74 -10.78
N GLN A 14 18.11 -7.35 -10.39
CA GLN A 14 17.88 -6.40 -9.29
C GLN A 14 18.23 -7.02 -7.93
N LEU A 15 17.79 -8.25 -7.67
CA LEU A 15 18.16 -9.01 -6.46
C LEU A 15 19.67 -9.31 -6.42
N PHE A 16 20.28 -9.60 -7.57
CA PHE A 16 21.72 -9.83 -7.67
C PHE A 16 22.51 -8.53 -7.51
N LYS A 17 21.99 -7.36 -7.90
CA LYS A 17 22.62 -6.06 -7.60
C LYS A 17 22.59 -5.77 -6.09
N SER A 18 21.51 -6.11 -5.39
CA SER A 18 21.48 -6.03 -3.92
C SER A 18 22.40 -7.05 -3.24
N GLU A 19 22.61 -8.24 -3.82
CA GLU A 19 23.52 -9.27 -3.28
C GLU A 19 24.99 -9.11 -3.70
N SER A 20 25.29 -8.50 -4.85
CA SER A 20 26.65 -8.42 -5.41
C SER A 20 27.47 -7.25 -4.91
N MET A 21 26.88 -6.35 -4.11
CA MET A 21 27.62 -5.23 -3.51
C MET A 21 28.33 -5.60 -2.20
N ASP A 22 28.12 -6.78 -1.62
CA ASP A 22 28.96 -7.19 -0.48
C ASP A 22 29.05 -8.73 -0.31
N ARG A 23 29.95 -9.37 -1.08
CA ARG A 23 30.42 -10.72 -0.75
C ARG A 23 31.47 -10.60 0.35
N ASN A 24 31.03 -10.41 1.59
CA ASN A 24 31.69 -10.91 2.81
C ASN A 24 30.87 -10.53 4.05
N GLN A 25 29.81 -11.28 4.34
CA GLN A 25 29.34 -11.69 5.68
C GLN A 25 27.84 -12.02 5.64
N VAL A 26 27.51 -13.25 5.25
CA VAL A 26 26.16 -13.79 5.43
C VAL A 26 26.07 -14.36 6.86
N ILE A 27 25.43 -13.63 7.77
CA ILE A 27 24.86 -14.22 8.99
C ILE A 27 23.36 -14.39 8.74
N LEU A 28 22.95 -15.64 8.49
CA LEU A 28 21.56 -16.07 8.57
C LEU A 28 21.08 -15.88 10.01
N THR A 29 20.36 -14.80 10.27
CA THR A 29 19.72 -14.57 11.56
C THR A 29 18.51 -15.48 11.66
N ARG A 30 18.71 -16.71 12.16
CA ARG A 30 17.62 -17.58 12.62
C ARG A 30 16.93 -16.91 13.80
N CYS A 31 15.70 -16.45 13.63
CA CYS A 31 14.84 -16.09 14.74
C CYS A 31 14.53 -17.36 15.55
N PHE A 32 15.14 -17.49 16.73
CA PHE A 32 14.75 -18.48 17.72
C PHE A 32 13.47 -18.01 18.42
N SER A 33 12.44 -18.83 18.40
CA SER A 33 11.22 -18.68 19.19
C SER A 33 11.52 -18.84 20.68
N PRO A 34 11.19 -17.87 21.56
CA PRO A 34 11.28 -18.05 23.00
C PRO A 34 9.94 -18.57 23.54
N TYR A 35 9.70 -19.87 23.41
CA TYR A 35 8.79 -20.58 24.30
C TYR A 35 9.58 -21.65 25.05
N SER A 36 10.28 -21.22 26.09
CA SER A 36 10.77 -22.11 27.14
C SER A 36 9.64 -22.37 28.12
N SER A 37 8.85 -23.41 27.87
CA SER A 37 8.00 -23.99 28.92
C SER A 37 8.88 -24.86 29.82
N SER A 38 9.11 -24.35 31.01
CA SER A 38 9.71 -25.05 32.13
C SER A 38 8.86 -26.26 32.52
N ARG A 39 9.48 -27.45 32.56
CA ARG A 39 8.99 -28.60 33.34
C ARG A 39 10.06 -29.00 34.36
N PRO A 40 9.72 -29.15 35.65
CA PRO A 40 10.52 -29.96 36.55
C PRO A 40 10.12 -31.43 36.39
N GLY A 41 11.12 -32.31 36.38
CA GLY A 41 10.94 -33.74 36.25
C GLY A 41 10.41 -34.41 37.52
N GLN A 42 9.83 -35.59 37.33
CA GLN A 42 9.87 -36.69 38.30
C GLN A 42 9.66 -38.02 37.56
N ASN A 43 10.50 -38.99 37.92
CA ASN A 43 10.54 -40.37 37.44
C ASN A 43 9.24 -41.13 37.76
N TYR A 44 8.92 -42.18 36.99
CA TYR A 44 8.87 -43.59 37.45
C TYR A 44 8.26 -44.52 36.36
N GLN A 45 9.00 -45.60 36.08
CA GLN A 45 8.61 -46.98 35.75
C GLN A 45 7.70 -47.33 34.55
N ALA A 46 8.34 -47.95 33.55
CA ALA A 46 8.10 -49.27 32.94
C ALA A 46 6.70 -49.92 32.95
N ALA A 47 6.22 -50.32 31.76
CA ALA A 47 5.73 -51.67 31.44
C ALA A 47 5.48 -51.84 29.93
N GLU A 48 5.70 -53.05 29.44
CA GLU A 48 5.62 -53.58 28.07
C GLU A 48 4.18 -53.86 27.57
N GLU A 49 4.12 -54.44 26.35
CA GLU A 49 3.02 -55.13 25.64
C GLU A 49 2.17 -54.22 24.74
N GLY A 50 1.89 -54.49 23.45
CA GLY A 50 1.81 -55.71 22.64
C GLY A 50 0.47 -55.66 21.86
N LEU A 51 0.46 -55.34 20.56
CA LEU A 51 0.17 -56.25 19.43
C LEU A 51 -1.32 -56.30 18.92
N ILE A 52 -1.51 -56.31 17.59
CA ILE A 52 -2.64 -56.87 16.75
C ILE A 52 -3.94 -56.02 16.60
N ILE A 53 -4.26 -55.37 15.46
CA ILE A 53 -4.79 -55.78 14.11
C ILE A 53 -6.35 -55.83 14.00
N ARG A 54 -6.86 -55.27 12.85
CA ARG A 54 -8.17 -55.46 12.14
C ARG A 54 -9.42 -54.79 12.74
N SER A 55 -10.52 -54.52 12.01
CA SER A 55 -10.93 -54.15 10.64
C SER A 55 -12.48 -54.10 10.67
N GLU A 56 -13.14 -53.66 9.59
CA GLU A 56 -14.60 -53.78 9.27
C GLU A 56 -15.49 -52.61 9.75
N THR A 57 -15.99 -51.74 8.85
CA THR A 57 -17.16 -51.82 7.94
C THR A 57 -18.53 -51.90 8.62
N GLY A 58 -19.41 -50.95 8.30
CA GLY A 58 -20.82 -50.98 8.69
C GLY A 58 -21.58 -49.77 8.12
N ASP A 59 -22.53 -50.08 7.24
CA ASP A 59 -23.35 -49.26 6.36
C ASP A 59 -24.70 -48.87 7.04
N HIS A 60 -25.30 -47.70 6.71
CA HIS A 60 -26.75 -47.56 6.35
C HIS A 60 -27.30 -46.11 6.23
N ASN A 61 -27.81 -45.84 5.02
CA ASN A 61 -29.09 -45.21 4.60
C ASN A 61 -29.90 -44.29 5.55
N ASP A 62 -30.39 -43.16 5.00
CA ASP A 62 -31.84 -42.91 4.97
C ASP A 62 -32.36 -41.94 3.88
N ARG A 63 -33.62 -42.16 3.47
CA ARG A 63 -34.28 -41.66 2.24
C ARG A 63 -35.18 -40.41 2.43
N LYS A 64 -35.20 -39.58 1.38
CA LYS A 64 -36.29 -38.78 0.74
C LYS A 64 -37.63 -38.52 1.47
N LYS A 65 -38.15 -37.29 1.28
CA LYS A 65 -39.57 -37.04 0.92
C LYS A 65 -39.79 -35.75 0.13
N HIS A 66 -40.86 -35.76 -0.66
CA HIS A 66 -41.22 -34.93 -1.82
C HIS A 66 -42.69 -34.51 -1.64
N ILE A 67 -43.10 -33.27 -1.93
CA ILE A 67 -44.53 -32.86 -2.09
C ILE A 67 -44.66 -31.78 -3.17
N MET A 68 -45.63 -31.96 -4.07
CA MET A 68 -46.03 -31.11 -5.19
C MET A 68 -47.29 -30.25 -4.90
N ASP A 69 -47.35 -29.11 -5.61
CA ASP A 69 -48.47 -28.37 -6.24
C ASP A 69 -49.91 -28.39 -5.70
N LYS A 70 -50.49 -27.18 -5.62
CA LYS A 70 -51.88 -26.89 -5.98
C LYS A 70 -52.04 -25.51 -6.65
N HIS A 71 -52.56 -25.51 -7.87
CA HIS A 71 -53.16 -24.37 -8.57
C HIS A 71 -54.57 -24.04 -8.04
N SER A 72 -54.95 -22.76 -7.99
CA SER A 72 -56.31 -22.33 -8.35
C SER A 72 -56.37 -20.86 -8.82
N ASN A 73 -57.13 -20.67 -9.89
CA ASN A 73 -57.37 -19.45 -10.67
C ASN A 73 -58.22 -18.39 -9.94
N ARG A 74 -57.92 -17.10 -10.14
CA ARG A 74 -58.97 -16.08 -10.34
C ARG A 74 -58.51 -14.94 -11.26
N ARG A 75 -59.48 -14.43 -12.02
CA ARG A 75 -59.40 -13.74 -13.31
C ARG A 75 -59.02 -12.26 -13.20
N LYS A 76 -58.42 -11.79 -14.30
CA LYS A 76 -58.02 -10.42 -14.68
C LYS A 76 -59.18 -9.42 -14.75
N LEU A 77 -58.89 -8.15 -14.39
CA LEU A 77 -59.17 -6.87 -15.08
C LEU A 77 -58.74 -5.75 -14.10
N GLY A 78 -57.88 -4.77 -14.36
CA GLY A 78 -57.07 -4.36 -15.49
C GLY A 78 -56.60 -2.91 -15.22
N ARG A 79 -55.29 -2.63 -15.37
CA ARG A 79 -54.78 -1.35 -15.89
C ARG A 79 -53.25 -1.40 -16.03
N ASN A 80 -52.81 -1.22 -17.27
CA ASN A 80 -51.42 -1.14 -17.71
C ASN A 80 -50.61 -0.12 -16.92
N ARG A 81 -49.42 -0.53 -16.47
CA ARG A 81 -48.17 0.23 -16.61
C ARG A 81 -47.01 -0.76 -16.65
N THR A 82 -46.36 -0.76 -17.79
CA THR A 82 -45.21 -1.56 -18.19
C THR A 82 -44.05 -1.35 -17.21
N CYS A 83 -43.56 -2.45 -16.65
CA CYS A 83 -42.28 -2.54 -15.96
C CYS A 83 -41.19 -2.38 -17.02
N VAL A 84 -40.61 -1.19 -17.11
CA VAL A 84 -39.29 -1.05 -17.71
C VAL A 84 -38.33 -1.53 -16.64
N ARG A 85 -37.78 -2.71 -16.90
CA ARG A 85 -36.52 -3.15 -16.34
C ARG A 85 -35.49 -2.09 -16.72
N GLY A 86 -35.19 -1.20 -15.78
CA GLY A 86 -33.99 -0.39 -15.82
C GLY A 86 -32.84 -1.27 -15.37
N ASP A 87 -32.38 -2.14 -16.28
CA ASP A 87 -30.95 -2.39 -16.38
C ASP A 87 -30.31 -1.03 -16.76
N ASP A 88 -29.06 -0.79 -16.35
CA ASP A 88 -28.26 0.45 -16.51
C ASP A 88 -28.12 1.29 -15.22
N PHE A 89 -27.43 0.73 -14.22
CA PHE A 89 -26.46 1.52 -13.47
C PHE A 89 -25.07 1.12 -13.96
N ASP A 90 -24.41 2.06 -14.63
CA ASP A 90 -23.12 1.92 -15.30
C ASP A 90 -22.00 1.41 -14.35
N ASP A 91 -21.78 0.09 -14.36
CA ASP A 91 -20.58 -0.56 -13.79
C ASP A 91 -19.34 -0.43 -14.73
N GLU A 92 -19.47 0.27 -15.87
CA GLU A 92 -18.37 0.62 -16.78
C GLU A 92 -17.42 1.73 -16.21
N ASN A 93 -17.83 2.33 -15.08
CA ASN A 93 -17.00 2.92 -14.04
C ASN A 93 -15.62 2.28 -13.78
N CYS A 94 -15.71 1.00 -13.40
CA CYS A 94 -14.73 0.30 -12.57
C CYS A 94 -13.70 -0.47 -13.41
N HIS A 95 -14.06 -0.86 -14.64
CA HIS A 95 -13.22 -1.64 -15.56
C HIS A 95 -12.42 -0.76 -16.53
N LYS A 96 -11.49 0.03 -15.98
CA LYS A 96 -10.54 0.79 -16.80
C LYS A 96 -9.18 0.13 -16.70
N SER A 97 -8.69 -0.41 -17.82
CA SER A 97 -7.32 -0.96 -17.97
C SER A 97 -6.31 -0.12 -17.17
N CYS A 98 -5.30 -0.78 -16.59
CA CYS A 98 -4.24 -0.10 -15.81
C CYS A 98 -3.68 1.11 -16.54
N ILE A 99 -3.58 1.06 -17.86
CA ILE A 99 -3.12 2.18 -18.69
C ILE A 99 -4.00 3.43 -18.49
N LEU A 100 -5.32 3.27 -18.42
CA LEU A 100 -6.26 4.38 -18.22
C LEU A 100 -6.25 4.87 -16.77
N PHE A 101 -6.12 3.97 -15.79
CA PHE A 101 -5.86 4.37 -14.40
C PHE A 101 -4.58 5.20 -14.29
N LEU A 102 -3.47 4.71 -14.85
CA LEU A 102 -2.18 5.39 -14.86
C LEU A 102 -2.23 6.72 -15.60
N LYS A 103 -2.95 6.80 -16.72
CA LYS A 103 -3.20 8.07 -17.44
C LYS A 103 -3.95 9.07 -16.57
N ARG A 104 -5.05 8.66 -15.91
CA ARG A 104 -5.81 9.52 -15.01
C ARG A 104 -4.99 9.96 -13.80
N PHE A 105 -4.21 9.05 -13.24
CA PHE A 105 -3.31 9.34 -12.12
C PHE A 105 -2.22 10.36 -12.52
N LYS A 106 -1.62 10.21 -13.72
CA LYS A 106 -0.69 11.20 -14.28
C LYS A 106 -1.37 12.54 -14.59
N GLN A 107 -2.61 12.54 -15.08
CA GLN A 107 -3.38 13.76 -15.34
C GLN A 107 -3.76 14.49 -14.05
N ALA A 108 -4.12 13.78 -12.98
CA ALA A 108 -4.38 14.37 -11.68
C ALA A 108 -3.14 15.09 -11.11
N ARG A 109 -1.93 14.63 -11.45
CA ARG A 109 -0.65 15.31 -11.13
C ARG A 109 -0.40 16.59 -11.95
N VAL A 110 -1.07 16.76 -13.10
CA VAL A 110 -0.94 17.89 -14.03
C VAL A 110 -2.29 18.61 -14.13
N ARG A 111 -2.66 19.43 -13.14
CA ARG A 111 -3.86 20.27 -13.22
C ARG A 111 -3.49 21.70 -13.64
N PRO A 112 -3.86 22.16 -14.84
CA PRO A 112 -4.04 23.59 -15.10
C PRO A 112 -5.23 24.08 -14.27
N GLU A 113 -5.18 25.33 -13.84
CA GLU A 113 -6.33 25.96 -13.17
C GLU A 113 -7.53 25.99 -14.13
N GLU A 114 -8.55 25.19 -13.85
CA GLU A 114 -9.91 25.60 -14.18
C GLU A 114 -10.44 26.41 -13.00
N ASN A 115 -10.92 27.62 -13.29
CA ASN A 115 -11.71 28.42 -12.38
C ASN A 115 -12.92 27.59 -11.97
N PHE A 116 -12.92 27.06 -10.74
CA PHE A 116 -14.07 26.39 -10.17
C PHE A 116 -15.19 27.42 -9.94
N GLU A 117 -16.03 27.63 -10.95
CA GLU A 117 -17.41 28.03 -10.75
C GLU A 117 -18.20 26.81 -10.24
N PRO A 118 -18.95 26.93 -9.13
CA PRO A 118 -19.55 25.79 -8.47
C PRO A 118 -20.83 25.37 -9.19
N LEU A 119 -20.72 24.40 -10.11
CA LEU A 119 -21.87 23.70 -10.66
C LEU A 119 -22.29 22.56 -9.72
N GLY A 120 -23.41 22.77 -9.03
CA GLY A 120 -24.37 21.72 -8.68
C GLY A 120 -24.11 20.91 -7.40
N LEU A 121 -24.52 21.44 -6.25
CA LEU A 121 -25.20 20.74 -5.13
C LEU A 121 -24.94 19.21 -4.97
N ILE A 122 -23.84 18.85 -4.30
CA ILE A 122 -23.86 17.88 -3.19
C ILE A 122 -23.08 18.51 -2.03
N LYS A 123 -23.79 18.76 -0.93
CA LYS A 123 -23.29 19.42 0.28
C LYS A 123 -22.56 18.41 1.17
N GLU A 124 -21.24 18.33 1.10
CA GLU A 124 -20.37 18.11 2.26
C GLU A 124 -19.03 18.83 2.04
N LYS A 125 -19.01 20.12 2.36
CA LYS A 125 -17.83 20.97 2.25
C LYS A 125 -16.93 20.75 3.47
N HIS A 126 -16.26 19.60 3.58
CA HIS A 126 -15.18 19.42 4.54
C HIS A 126 -13.98 20.24 4.08
N ARG A 127 -13.96 21.54 4.45
CA ARG A 127 -12.77 22.36 4.32
C ARG A 127 -11.80 21.89 5.41
N TYR A 128 -10.78 21.14 5.02
CA TYR A 128 -9.78 20.58 5.92
C TYR A 128 -9.00 21.69 6.67
N GLU A 129 -8.96 21.64 8.01
CA GLU A 129 -8.12 22.56 8.80
C GLU A 129 -6.66 22.08 8.77
N ALA A 130 -5.81 22.82 8.06
CA ALA A 130 -4.38 22.54 8.04
C ALA A 130 -3.74 22.76 9.42
N GLY A 131 -2.85 21.85 9.82
CA GLY A 131 -1.96 22.00 10.96
C GLY A 131 -2.46 21.47 12.29
N ARG A 132 -3.55 20.69 12.28
CA ARG A 132 -4.09 20.02 13.46
C ARG A 132 -4.19 18.52 13.18
N TRP A 133 -4.04 17.74 14.24
CA TRP A 133 -4.36 16.32 14.21
C TRP A 133 -5.86 16.16 14.36
N GLU A 134 -6.47 15.40 13.45
CA GLU A 134 -7.89 15.13 13.47
C GLU A 134 -8.14 13.64 13.26
N ARG A 135 -8.92 13.04 14.16
CA ARG A 135 -9.43 11.68 13.97
C ARG A 135 -10.43 11.69 12.82
N ARG A 136 -10.15 10.95 11.76
CA ARG A 136 -11.02 10.90 10.57
C ARG A 136 -11.37 9.48 10.19
N ARG A 137 -12.49 9.34 9.49
CA ARG A 137 -12.90 8.13 8.81
C ARG A 137 -12.69 8.32 7.31
N LEU A 138 -11.76 7.60 6.73
CA LEU A 138 -11.42 7.62 5.31
C LEU A 138 -12.04 6.39 4.65
N VAL A 139 -12.56 6.54 3.43
CA VAL A 139 -13.12 5.44 2.64
C VAL A 139 -12.14 5.12 1.52
N SER A 140 -11.88 3.84 1.27
CA SER A 140 -11.05 3.42 0.15
C SER A 140 -11.72 3.81 -1.16
N ARG A 141 -10.92 4.03 -2.21
CA ARG A 141 -11.44 4.49 -3.51
C ARG A 141 -12.37 3.48 -4.19
N ASP A 142 -12.26 2.21 -3.85
CA ASP A 142 -13.16 1.14 -4.30
C ASP A 142 -14.37 0.96 -3.37
N GLU A 143 -14.50 1.81 -2.36
CA GLU A 143 -15.56 1.81 -1.35
C GLU A 143 -15.68 0.50 -0.56
N LYS A 144 -14.66 -0.35 -0.56
CA LYS A 144 -14.69 -1.63 0.16
C LYS A 144 -14.19 -1.53 1.60
N MET A 145 -13.42 -0.50 1.93
CA MET A 145 -12.81 -0.35 3.25
C MET A 145 -13.00 1.04 3.84
N LYS A 146 -13.04 1.10 5.18
CA LYS A 146 -13.10 2.33 5.96
C LYS A 146 -11.98 2.33 7.01
N LEU A 147 -11.11 3.33 6.98
CA LEU A 147 -10.03 3.54 7.94
C LEU A 147 -10.44 4.61 8.95
N SER A 148 -10.36 4.30 10.25
CA SER A 148 -10.33 5.30 11.30
C SER A 148 -8.90 5.50 11.79
N ALA A 149 -8.36 6.70 11.62
CA ALA A 149 -7.01 7.08 12.02
C ALA A 149 -6.87 8.58 12.24
N ASP A 150 -5.82 9.00 12.94
CA ASP A 150 -5.47 10.42 13.05
C ASP A 150 -4.75 10.89 11.79
N VAL A 151 -5.23 12.02 11.25
CA VAL A 151 -4.71 12.66 10.04
C VAL A 151 -4.21 14.04 10.39
N TYR A 152 -3.00 14.37 9.94
CA TYR A 152 -2.44 15.72 9.97
C TYR A 152 -2.31 16.24 8.54
N LEU A 153 -2.77 17.47 8.29
CA LEU A 153 -2.69 18.07 6.96
C LEU A 153 -1.79 19.31 6.95
N ALA A 154 -0.91 19.37 5.95
CA ALA A 154 -0.16 20.57 5.60
C ALA A 154 -1.07 21.62 4.94
N SER A 155 -0.56 22.79 4.61
CA SER A 155 -1.30 23.81 3.83
C SER A 155 -0.95 23.78 2.33
N ILE A 156 -0.17 22.80 1.89
CA ILE A 156 0.37 22.72 0.53
C ILE A 156 0.45 21.27 0.07
N ASP A 157 0.37 21.07 -1.24
CA ASP A 157 0.61 19.81 -1.95
C ASP A 157 1.74 19.99 -2.98
N GLN A 158 2.46 18.90 -3.29
CA GLN A 158 3.59 18.92 -4.21
C GLN A 158 3.23 19.42 -5.63
N CYS A 159 2.02 19.17 -6.10
CA CYS A 159 1.48 19.59 -7.39
C CYS A 159 0.88 21.00 -7.35
N SER A 160 0.77 21.63 -6.17
CA SER A 160 0.27 23.01 -6.07
C SER A 160 1.15 23.98 -6.88
N LYS A 161 0.56 25.07 -7.37
CA LYS A 161 1.31 26.13 -8.07
C LYS A 161 2.49 26.66 -7.26
N ARG A 162 2.31 26.77 -5.93
CA ARG A 162 3.34 27.28 -5.01
C ARG A 162 4.49 26.31 -4.88
N ALA A 163 4.20 25.01 -4.80
CA ALA A 163 5.23 23.97 -4.74
C ALA A 163 5.89 23.76 -6.10
N ALA A 164 5.12 23.71 -7.20
CA ALA A 164 5.54 23.41 -8.55
C ALA A 164 6.53 22.22 -8.62
N GLY A 165 6.15 21.12 -7.96
CA GLY A 165 6.94 19.90 -7.78
C GLY A 165 6.16 18.63 -8.14
N GLY A 166 5.44 18.64 -9.27
CA GLY A 166 4.55 17.53 -9.66
C GLY A 166 5.23 16.15 -9.77
N SER A 167 6.53 16.12 -10.04
CA SER A 167 7.38 14.91 -10.07
C SER A 167 8.46 14.93 -8.98
N ALA A 168 8.35 15.81 -7.99
CA ALA A 168 9.37 16.01 -6.96
C ALA A 168 9.32 14.98 -5.81
N CYS A 169 8.43 13.99 -5.87
CA CYS A 169 8.18 13.04 -4.78
C CYS A 169 9.45 12.38 -4.21
N THR A 170 10.41 11.98 -5.05
CA THR A 170 11.68 11.39 -4.58
C THR A 170 12.51 12.38 -3.75
N VAL A 171 12.66 13.61 -4.22
CA VAL A 171 13.40 14.69 -3.52
C VAL A 171 12.68 15.08 -2.24
N LEU A 172 11.35 15.17 -2.29
CA LEU A 172 10.51 15.47 -1.15
C LEU A 172 10.63 14.40 -0.06
N ALA A 173 10.55 13.12 -0.44
CA ALA A 173 10.72 12.02 0.50
C ALA A 173 12.12 12.01 1.13
N ALA A 174 13.17 12.26 0.34
CA ALA A 174 14.54 12.36 0.87
C ALA A 174 14.73 13.54 1.84
N VAL A 175 14.19 14.72 1.53
CA VAL A 175 14.26 15.91 2.40
C VAL A 175 13.43 15.70 3.68
N VAL A 176 12.28 15.05 3.60
CA VAL A 176 11.46 14.70 4.78
C VAL A 176 12.18 13.67 5.65
N ALA A 177 12.78 12.63 5.07
CA ALA A 177 13.55 11.63 5.81
C ALA A 177 14.77 12.25 6.50
N ASP A 178 15.54 13.10 5.81
CA ASP A 178 16.64 13.87 6.40
C ASP A 178 16.18 14.75 7.56
N TRP A 179 15.02 15.41 7.42
CA TRP A 179 14.46 16.20 8.51
C TRP A 179 14.11 15.33 9.73
N LEU A 180 13.50 14.16 9.53
CA LEU A 180 13.14 13.25 10.63
C LEU A 180 14.38 12.77 11.39
N HIS A 181 15.45 12.41 10.70
CA HIS A 181 16.73 12.04 11.32
C HIS A 181 17.33 13.19 12.16
N ASN A 182 17.18 14.43 11.70
CA ASN A 182 17.63 15.62 12.44
C ASN A 182 16.67 16.06 13.56
N ASN A 183 15.49 15.46 13.66
CA ASN A 183 14.45 15.81 14.64
C ASN A 183 13.84 14.54 15.26
N PRO A 184 14.64 13.74 15.99
CA PRO A 184 14.20 12.44 16.52
C PRO A 184 12.98 12.59 17.42
N LYS A 185 12.10 11.58 17.42
CA LYS A 185 10.84 11.54 18.19
C LYS A 185 9.86 12.69 17.88
N SER A 186 10.13 13.48 16.85
CA SER A 186 9.28 14.61 16.44
C SER A 186 8.65 14.35 15.07
N LEU A 187 7.65 15.15 14.73
CA LEU A 187 7.02 15.22 13.42
C LEU A 187 6.93 16.69 13.00
N PRO A 188 6.98 16.99 11.70
CA PRO A 188 7.00 18.38 11.26
C PRO A 188 5.64 19.03 11.53
N GLN A 189 5.67 20.19 12.20
CA GLN A 189 4.49 21.06 12.33
C GLN A 189 4.15 21.69 10.98
N ARG A 190 2.94 22.23 10.83
CA ARG A 190 2.41 22.75 9.56
C ARG A 190 3.40 23.62 8.78
N ARG A 191 4.00 24.62 9.44
CA ARG A 191 4.97 25.51 8.78
C ARG A 191 6.22 24.76 8.33
N GLN A 192 6.73 23.85 9.16
CA GLN A 192 7.89 23.02 8.84
C GLN A 192 7.57 22.07 7.69
N PHE A 193 6.39 21.44 7.70
CA PHE A 193 6.00 20.53 6.62
C PHE A 193 5.80 21.27 5.30
N ASP A 194 5.14 22.44 5.33
CA ASP A 194 5.02 23.32 4.17
C ASP A 194 6.41 23.72 3.62
N GLU A 195 7.35 24.05 4.51
CA GLU A 195 8.72 24.41 4.14
C GLU A 195 9.48 23.23 3.53
N LEU A 196 9.35 22.02 4.08
CA LEU A 196 9.93 20.80 3.50
C LEU A 196 9.40 20.56 2.07
N VAL A 197 8.09 20.79 1.85
CA VAL A 197 7.50 20.67 0.50
C VAL A 197 8.07 21.72 -0.46
N LEU A 198 8.18 22.96 -0.01
CA LEU A 198 8.72 24.05 -0.85
C LEU A 198 10.21 23.85 -1.16
N ARG A 199 11.01 23.49 -0.15
CA ARG A 199 12.44 23.24 -0.28
C ARG A 199 12.72 22.04 -1.18
N GLY A 200 12.06 20.90 -0.94
CA GLY A 200 12.24 19.72 -1.79
C GLY A 200 11.83 19.98 -3.23
N SER A 201 10.75 20.73 -3.46
CA SER A 201 10.33 21.11 -4.81
C SER A 201 11.31 22.09 -5.49
N LEU A 202 11.94 22.98 -4.73
CA LEU A 202 13.00 23.86 -5.23
C LEU A 202 14.24 23.06 -5.63
N GLU A 203 14.68 22.12 -4.79
CA GLU A 203 15.83 21.26 -5.12
C GLU A 203 15.56 20.38 -6.33
N TRP A 204 14.35 19.83 -6.45
CA TRP A 204 13.91 19.11 -7.65
C TRP A 204 14.01 20.00 -8.90
N ARG A 205 13.53 21.25 -8.86
CA ARG A 205 13.68 22.18 -9.99
C ARG A 205 15.14 22.46 -10.34
N ASN A 206 16.02 22.50 -9.35
CA ASN A 206 17.45 22.69 -9.58
C ASN A 206 18.06 21.45 -10.26
N LEU A 207 17.69 20.24 -9.84
CA LEU A 207 18.07 18.99 -10.52
C LEU A 207 17.59 18.96 -11.97
N CYS A 208 16.36 19.40 -12.24
CA CYS A 208 15.81 19.46 -13.59
C CYS A 208 16.53 20.44 -14.53
N LYS A 209 17.34 21.38 -14.00
CA LYS A 209 18.12 22.32 -14.83
C LYS A 209 19.44 21.72 -15.29
N ASP A 210 19.96 20.73 -14.58
CA ASP A 210 21.22 20.08 -14.94
C ASP A 210 21.05 19.26 -16.23
N GLU A 211 21.99 19.42 -17.17
CA GLU A 211 21.90 18.81 -18.50
C GLU A 211 22.07 17.30 -18.47
N THR A 212 22.94 16.79 -17.59
CA THR A 212 23.17 15.35 -17.40
C THR A 212 21.90 14.68 -16.89
N ASN A 213 21.27 15.30 -15.90
CA ASN A 213 20.01 14.86 -15.33
C ASN A 213 18.85 14.92 -16.32
N ARG A 214 18.78 15.97 -17.16
CA ARG A 214 17.78 16.05 -18.24
C ARG A 214 17.96 14.97 -19.29
N ALA A 215 19.19 14.58 -19.60
CA ALA A 215 19.48 13.50 -20.53
C ALA A 215 19.11 12.13 -19.95
N LYS A 216 19.37 11.91 -18.65
CA LYS A 216 19.06 10.65 -17.94
C LYS A 216 17.57 10.49 -17.61
N PHE A 217 16.89 11.57 -17.20
CA PHE A 217 15.50 11.57 -16.73
C PHE A 217 14.63 12.52 -17.54
N SER A 218 14.18 12.05 -18.70
CA SER A 218 13.38 12.84 -19.65
C SER A 218 11.99 13.23 -19.09
N ASP A 219 11.43 12.41 -18.21
CA ASP A 219 10.15 12.64 -17.52
C ASP A 219 10.30 13.39 -16.19
N LYS A 220 11.53 13.73 -15.78
CA LYS A 220 11.89 14.43 -14.54
C LYS A 220 11.55 13.67 -13.25
N HIS A 221 11.35 12.35 -13.33
CA HIS A 221 11.27 11.47 -12.18
C HIS A 221 12.66 10.93 -11.85
N PHE A 222 13.26 11.45 -10.79
CA PHE A 222 14.58 11.00 -10.35
C PHE A 222 14.49 9.71 -9.54
N ASP A 223 15.45 8.81 -9.75
CA ASP A 223 15.69 7.69 -8.85
C ASP A 223 16.23 8.20 -7.49
N LEU A 224 16.10 7.38 -6.44
CA LEU A 224 16.50 7.78 -5.09
C LEU A 224 18.02 8.01 -5.00
N ASP A 225 18.82 7.17 -5.66
CA ASP A 225 20.27 7.25 -5.62
C ASP A 225 20.78 8.60 -6.15
N THR A 226 20.27 9.05 -7.30
CA THR A 226 20.62 10.36 -7.89
C THR A 226 20.32 11.49 -6.90
N VAL A 227 19.17 11.43 -6.21
CA VAL A 227 18.77 12.46 -5.24
C VAL A 227 19.71 12.48 -4.02
N LEU A 228 20.09 11.31 -3.51
CA LEU A 228 20.96 11.19 -2.34
C LEU A 228 22.41 11.58 -2.63
N GLU A 229 22.89 11.31 -3.84
CA GLU A 229 24.23 11.71 -4.29
C GLU A 229 24.33 13.23 -4.46
N GLU A 230 23.33 13.85 -5.09
CA GLU A 230 23.42 15.24 -5.49
C GLU A 230 22.92 16.24 -4.43
N LYS A 231 21.87 15.91 -3.67
CA LYS A 231 21.12 16.90 -2.87
C LYS A 231 21.04 16.60 -1.39
N VAL A 232 20.81 15.34 -1.01
CA VAL A 232 20.65 14.97 0.40
C VAL A 232 21.86 14.16 0.86
N LYS A 233 23.02 14.83 0.82
CA LYS A 233 24.31 14.18 1.11
C LYS A 233 24.41 13.63 2.53
N SER A 234 23.63 14.18 3.47
CA SER A 234 23.54 13.74 4.87
C SER A 234 22.77 12.44 5.07
N LEU A 235 22.10 11.90 4.03
CA LEU A 235 21.26 10.71 4.13
C LEU A 235 21.84 9.57 3.28
N ALA A 236 21.82 8.35 3.81
CA ALA A 236 22.19 7.13 3.10
C ALA A 236 21.08 6.08 3.21
N VAL A 237 21.01 5.20 2.21
CA VAL A 237 20.21 3.97 2.26
C VAL A 237 21.09 2.85 2.81
N VAL A 238 20.59 2.12 3.81
CA VAL A 238 21.23 0.93 4.36
C VAL A 238 20.60 -0.28 3.69
N THR A 239 21.31 -0.85 2.72
CA THR A 239 20.79 -1.91 1.84
C THR A 239 20.37 -3.14 2.64
N GLU A 240 21.11 -3.51 3.69
CA GLU A 240 20.86 -4.72 4.50
C GLU A 240 19.58 -4.64 5.33
N LYS A 241 19.09 -3.42 5.59
CA LYS A 241 17.83 -3.16 6.33
C LYS A 241 16.69 -2.76 5.40
N SER A 242 16.98 -2.58 4.11
CA SER A 242 15.98 -2.28 3.08
C SER A 242 15.31 -3.55 2.60
N CYS A 243 14.06 -3.46 2.15
CA CYS A 243 13.32 -4.62 1.68
C CYS A 243 12.52 -4.31 0.42
N VAL A 244 12.38 -5.33 -0.42
CA VAL A 244 11.57 -5.31 -1.64
C VAL A 244 10.45 -6.32 -1.47
N GLY A 245 9.21 -5.88 -1.62
CA GLY A 245 8.03 -6.72 -1.49
C GLY A 245 7.21 -6.73 -2.76
N PHE A 246 6.45 -7.82 -2.95
CA PHE A 246 5.53 -7.96 -4.06
C PHE A 246 4.10 -8.13 -3.58
N PHE A 247 3.19 -7.32 -4.13
CA PHE A 247 1.76 -7.47 -3.85
C PHE A 247 1.24 -8.79 -4.40
N ALA A 248 0.47 -9.49 -3.58
CA ALA A 248 -0.37 -10.59 -4.04
C ALA A 248 -1.66 -10.05 -4.66
N MET A 249 -2.06 -10.64 -5.78
CA MET A 249 -3.41 -10.48 -6.35
C MET A 249 -4.30 -11.64 -5.90
N GLU A 250 -5.62 -11.48 -6.04
CA GLU A 250 -6.59 -12.51 -5.65
C GLU A 250 -6.48 -13.77 -6.52
N GLU A 251 -6.22 -13.59 -7.83
CA GLU A 251 -5.88 -14.69 -8.73
C GLU A 251 -4.49 -14.43 -9.33
N MET A 252 -3.46 -14.91 -8.66
CA MET A 252 -2.10 -14.87 -9.21
C MET A 252 -1.92 -15.92 -10.30
N PRO A 253 -1.33 -15.57 -11.47
CA PRO A 253 -0.91 -16.57 -12.44
C PRO A 253 0.14 -17.51 -11.84
N GLU A 254 0.09 -18.80 -12.15
CA GLU A 254 1.07 -19.81 -11.70
C GLU A 254 2.52 -19.39 -11.96
N SER A 255 2.74 -18.67 -13.06
CA SER A 255 4.06 -18.17 -13.45
C SER A 255 4.63 -17.10 -12.51
N LEU A 256 3.79 -16.46 -11.69
CA LEU A 256 4.16 -15.42 -10.72
C LEU A 256 4.01 -15.89 -9.27
N ASP A 257 3.70 -17.17 -9.04
CA ASP A 257 3.44 -17.75 -7.72
C ASP A 257 4.66 -17.63 -6.78
N PHE A 258 5.87 -17.65 -7.34
CA PHE A 258 7.12 -17.46 -6.59
C PHE A 258 7.21 -16.09 -5.86
N LEU A 259 6.39 -15.10 -6.24
CA LEU A 259 6.31 -13.80 -5.57
C LEU A 259 5.47 -13.85 -4.27
N GLN A 260 4.68 -14.90 -4.04
CA GLN A 260 3.77 -15.00 -2.90
C GLN A 260 4.40 -15.56 -1.61
N GLY A 261 5.69 -15.92 -1.64
CA GLY A 261 6.42 -16.47 -0.49
C GLY A 261 7.18 -15.43 0.34
N ASP A 262 8.48 -15.67 0.54
CA ASP A 262 9.37 -14.82 1.34
C ASP A 262 9.47 -13.37 0.82
N MET A 263 9.20 -13.19 -0.48
CA MET A 263 9.22 -11.90 -1.16
C MET A 263 7.85 -11.18 -1.15
N SER A 264 6.82 -11.78 -0.55
CA SER A 264 5.50 -11.16 -0.52
C SER A 264 5.51 -9.89 0.33
N PHE A 265 4.66 -8.92 -0.04
CA PHE A 265 4.47 -7.70 0.74
C PHE A 265 4.06 -8.00 2.19
N ASP A 266 3.25 -9.04 2.40
CA ASP A 266 2.84 -9.44 3.74
C ASP A 266 4.02 -9.95 4.57
N THR A 267 4.89 -10.77 3.99
CA THR A 267 6.08 -11.32 4.67
C THR A 267 7.10 -10.23 5.00
N ILE A 268 7.42 -9.35 4.04
CA ILE A 268 8.41 -8.29 4.28
C ILE A 268 7.92 -7.27 5.31
N TRP A 269 6.59 -7.05 5.38
CA TRP A 269 6.01 -6.12 6.35
C TRP A 269 6.22 -6.57 7.79
N ASP A 270 6.16 -7.88 8.06
CA ASP A 270 6.46 -8.42 9.38
C ASP A 270 7.92 -8.14 9.79
N GLY A 271 8.85 -8.10 8.83
CA GLY A 271 10.23 -7.66 9.04
C GLY A 271 10.35 -6.18 9.42
N ILE A 272 9.54 -5.31 8.82
CA ILE A 272 9.49 -3.87 9.15
C ILE A 272 9.00 -3.67 10.60
N LEU A 273 7.95 -4.40 11.00
CA LEU A 273 7.35 -4.34 12.33
C LEU A 273 8.22 -4.99 13.42
N CYS A 274 9.06 -5.97 13.08
CA CYS A 274 10.05 -6.57 13.98
C CYS A 274 11.07 -5.50 14.41
N THR A 275 10.74 -4.78 15.47
CA THR A 275 11.55 -3.71 16.06
C THR A 275 12.24 -4.24 17.31
N GLY A 276 13.55 -4.00 17.43
CA GLY A 276 14.19 -4.01 18.75
C GLY A 276 13.61 -2.87 19.58
N GLU A 277 13.55 -3.02 20.90
CA GLU A 277 12.67 -2.24 21.81
C GLU A 277 12.86 -0.71 21.83
N SER A 278 13.83 -0.13 21.10
CA SER A 278 14.24 1.27 21.23
C SER A 278 14.57 2.06 19.95
N GLU A 279 14.40 1.50 18.74
CA GLU A 279 14.83 2.19 17.50
C GLU A 279 13.67 2.75 16.68
N GLU A 280 13.68 4.07 16.46
CA GLU A 280 12.91 4.74 15.42
C GLU A 280 13.51 4.37 14.06
N LYS A 281 12.70 3.83 13.14
CA LYS A 281 13.14 3.46 11.79
C LYS A 281 12.47 4.36 10.76
N ILE A 282 13.25 4.92 9.85
CA ILE A 282 12.75 5.78 8.77
C ILE A 282 13.00 5.10 7.43
N TYR A 283 11.92 4.79 6.73
CA TYR A 283 11.95 4.21 5.40
C TYR A 283 11.43 5.22 4.38
N ILE A 284 12.10 5.31 3.23
CA ILE A 284 11.53 5.89 2.03
C ILE A 284 10.88 4.75 1.25
N ALA A 285 9.57 4.80 1.09
CA ALA A 285 8.81 3.80 0.33
C ALA A 285 8.64 4.26 -1.11
N SER A 286 8.86 3.37 -2.08
CA SER A 286 8.66 3.59 -3.51
C SER A 286 7.62 2.61 -4.05
N TRP A 287 6.56 3.13 -4.67
CA TRP A 287 5.57 2.30 -5.35
C TRP A 287 4.84 3.08 -6.43
N ASN A 288 4.69 2.48 -7.62
CA ASN A 288 3.96 3.05 -8.75
C ASN A 288 4.40 4.50 -9.12
N ASP A 289 5.70 4.70 -9.32
CA ASP A 289 6.35 6.01 -9.59
C ASP A 289 6.01 7.10 -8.56
N HIS A 290 5.87 6.71 -7.29
CA HIS A 290 5.63 7.64 -6.20
C HIS A 290 6.44 7.26 -4.96
N PHE A 291 7.00 8.27 -4.31
CA PHE A 291 7.77 8.12 -3.08
C PHE A 291 7.05 8.77 -1.91
N PHE A 292 7.02 8.08 -0.77
CA PHE A 292 6.48 8.58 0.50
C PHE A 292 7.33 8.06 1.65
N VAL A 293 7.20 8.64 2.85
CA VAL A 293 8.04 8.29 4.00
C VAL A 293 7.24 7.52 5.04
N LEU A 294 7.82 6.44 5.56
CA LEU A 294 7.34 5.73 6.74
C LEU A 294 8.28 5.98 7.91
N LYS A 295 7.75 6.49 9.01
CA LYS A 295 8.41 6.55 10.30
C LYS A 295 7.80 5.49 11.20
N VAL A 296 8.59 4.51 11.61
CA VAL A 296 8.14 3.36 12.40
C VAL A 296 8.68 3.51 13.82
N GLU A 297 7.77 3.60 14.78
CA GLU A 297 8.03 3.60 16.21
C GLU A 297 7.35 2.39 16.86
N ARG A 298 7.65 2.13 18.14
CA ARG A 298 7.09 0.97 18.88
C ARG A 298 5.57 0.96 18.94
N GLU A 299 4.95 2.12 19.17
CA GLU A 299 3.51 2.25 19.42
C GLU A 299 2.75 2.93 18.28
N ALA A 300 3.47 3.44 17.28
CA ALA A 300 2.87 4.17 16.17
C ALA A 300 3.68 4.03 14.89
N ILE A 301 3.00 4.01 13.75
CA ILE A 301 3.60 4.19 12.42
C ILE A 301 3.03 5.46 11.81
N TYR A 302 3.90 6.29 11.26
CA TYR A 302 3.52 7.50 10.55
C TYR A 302 3.83 7.35 9.06
N LEU A 303 2.83 7.56 8.22
CA LEU A 303 2.97 7.64 6.78
C LEU A 303 2.88 9.10 6.37
N LEU A 304 3.98 9.67 5.88
CA LEU A 304 4.06 11.04 5.39
C LEU A 304 4.07 11.02 3.86
N ASP A 305 3.12 11.71 3.24
CA ASP A 305 3.02 11.80 1.79
C ASP A 305 2.76 13.25 1.37
N THR A 306 3.43 13.68 0.32
CA THR A 306 3.34 15.03 -0.21
C THR A 306 2.31 15.18 -1.34
N LEU A 307 1.69 14.08 -1.76
CA LEU A 307 0.63 14.04 -2.77
C LEU A 307 -0.74 13.73 -2.12
N GLY A 308 -1.51 14.79 -1.87
CA GLY A 308 -2.79 14.73 -1.17
C GLY A 308 -3.82 13.81 -1.82
N GLU A 309 -3.88 13.78 -3.15
CA GLU A 309 -4.82 12.96 -3.92
C GLU A 309 -4.76 11.48 -3.51
N ARG A 310 -3.60 10.97 -3.06
CA ARG A 310 -3.47 9.57 -2.61
C ARG A 310 -4.24 9.27 -1.33
N LEU A 311 -4.50 10.28 -0.49
CA LEU A 311 -5.31 10.16 0.73
C LEU A 311 -6.80 10.05 0.41
N THR A 312 -7.29 10.99 -0.39
CA THR A 312 -8.70 11.11 -0.78
C THR A 312 -8.76 11.90 -2.07
N GLU A 313 -9.69 11.56 -2.97
CA GLU A 313 -9.87 12.27 -4.23
C GLU A 313 -10.15 13.76 -4.00
N GLY A 314 -9.49 14.63 -4.77
CA GLY A 314 -9.61 16.08 -4.63
C GLY A 314 -8.79 16.69 -3.50
N CYS A 315 -8.11 15.88 -2.66
CA CYS A 315 -7.24 16.39 -1.62
C CYS A 315 -5.99 17.04 -2.24
N ASN A 316 -5.75 18.30 -1.88
CA ASN A 316 -4.65 19.12 -2.38
C ASN A 316 -3.71 19.56 -1.24
N GLN A 317 -3.54 18.71 -0.24
CA GLN A 317 -2.68 18.94 0.91
C GLN A 317 -1.82 17.69 1.17
N ALA A 318 -0.52 17.89 1.37
CA ALA A 318 0.37 16.90 1.95
C ALA A 318 -0.14 16.49 3.33
N TYR A 319 0.12 15.24 3.72
CA TYR A 319 -0.51 14.66 4.89
C TYR A 319 0.42 13.73 5.67
N ILE A 320 0.09 13.55 6.94
CA ILE A 320 0.65 12.52 7.81
C ILE A 320 -0.51 11.68 8.33
N LEU A 321 -0.47 10.36 8.09
CA LEU A 321 -1.35 9.39 8.73
C LEU A 321 -0.64 8.76 9.91
N LYS A 322 -1.29 8.74 11.07
CA LYS A 322 -0.81 8.03 12.26
C LYS A 322 -1.62 6.75 12.45
N PHE A 323 -0.91 5.63 12.54
CA PHE A 323 -1.44 4.32 12.86
C PHE A 323 -0.95 3.88 14.23
N ASP A 324 -1.84 3.84 15.22
CA ASP A 324 -1.59 3.52 16.63
C ASP A 324 -2.66 2.56 17.18
N SER A 325 -2.68 2.29 18.49
CA SER A 325 -3.64 1.36 19.13
C SER A 325 -5.11 1.68 18.82
N GLU A 326 -5.41 2.95 18.58
CA GLU A 326 -6.76 3.45 18.32
C GLU A 326 -7.14 3.38 16.85
N SER A 327 -6.21 3.01 15.97
CA SER A 327 -6.46 2.91 14.54
C SER A 327 -7.19 1.61 14.21
N ALA A 328 -8.16 1.68 13.29
CA ALA A 328 -8.96 0.53 12.88
C ALA A 328 -9.35 0.61 11.40
N ILE A 329 -9.29 -0.52 10.71
CA ILE A 329 -9.82 -0.69 9.35
C ILE A 329 -10.98 -1.66 9.39
N TYR A 330 -12.07 -1.28 8.74
CA TYR A 330 -13.24 -2.10 8.55
C TYR A 330 -13.50 -2.35 7.07
N ARG A 331 -14.13 -3.47 6.75
CA ARG A 331 -14.60 -3.80 5.41
C ARG A 331 -16.12 -3.68 5.37
N ASN A 332 -16.64 -3.07 4.31
CA ASN A 332 -18.07 -3.00 4.08
C ASN A 332 -18.59 -4.43 3.82
N SER A 333 -19.63 -4.84 4.55
CA SER A 333 -20.45 -6.00 4.21
C SER A 333 -21.13 -5.70 2.85
N LYS A 334 -21.08 -6.65 1.92
CA LYS A 334 -21.87 -6.54 0.69
C LYS A 334 -23.33 -6.85 1.02
N ASP A 335 -24.23 -6.12 0.39
CA ASP A 335 -25.66 -6.39 0.27
C ASP A 335 -26.56 -6.11 1.49
N GLY A 336 -26.87 -4.83 1.72
CA GLY A 336 -28.22 -4.35 2.05
C GLY A 336 -28.89 -4.78 3.37
N GLU A 337 -28.29 -5.66 4.15
CA GLU A 337 -28.73 -6.01 5.50
C GLU A 337 -27.87 -5.27 6.51
N GLU A 338 -28.48 -4.84 7.63
CA GLU A 338 -27.86 -4.07 8.71
C GLU A 338 -26.78 -4.88 9.47
N GLU A 339 -25.76 -5.39 8.78
CA GLU A 339 -24.58 -6.02 9.37
C GLU A 339 -23.48 -4.99 9.58
N GLU A 340 -23.01 -4.90 10.83
CA GLU A 340 -21.91 -4.04 11.28
C GLU A 340 -20.67 -4.21 10.40
N ASP A 341 -19.97 -3.10 10.08
CA ASP A 341 -18.74 -3.13 9.29
C ASP A 341 -17.74 -4.16 9.89
N LEU A 342 -17.24 -5.10 9.08
CA LEU A 342 -16.36 -6.17 9.56
C LEU A 342 -14.97 -5.63 9.86
N LEU A 343 -14.52 -5.73 11.12
CA LEU A 343 -13.17 -5.33 11.52
C LEU A 343 -12.11 -6.19 10.80
N VAL A 344 -11.27 -5.54 9.99
CA VAL A 344 -10.17 -6.18 9.25
C VAL A 344 -8.86 -6.10 10.02
N SER A 345 -8.55 -4.94 10.59
CA SER A 345 -7.26 -4.69 11.24
C SER A 345 -7.38 -3.62 12.31
N ARG A 346 -6.49 -3.66 13.31
CA ARG A 346 -6.35 -2.68 14.39
C ARG A 346 -4.88 -2.34 14.63
N GLY A 347 -4.63 -1.21 15.26
CA GLY A 347 -3.29 -0.87 15.71
C GLY A 347 -2.40 -0.38 14.57
N VAL A 348 -1.09 -0.50 14.79
CA VAL A 348 -0.05 -0.24 13.79
C VAL A 348 -0.18 -1.09 12.51
N ARG A 349 -0.83 -2.26 12.60
CA ARG A 349 -1.09 -3.15 11.45
C ARG A 349 -2.05 -2.55 10.43
N CYS A 350 -2.83 -1.52 10.80
CA CYS A 350 -3.65 -0.78 9.85
C CYS A 350 -2.83 -0.11 8.76
N CYS A 351 -1.56 0.23 8.98
CA CYS A 351 -0.71 0.82 7.96
C CYS A 351 -0.49 -0.13 6.76
N LYS A 352 -0.28 -1.43 7.03
CA LYS A 352 -0.18 -2.48 6.00
C LYS A 352 -1.43 -2.54 5.14
N GLU A 353 -2.59 -2.63 5.81
CA GLU A 353 -3.88 -2.74 5.15
C GLU A 353 -4.29 -1.43 4.47
N TYR A 354 -3.82 -0.27 4.93
CA TYR A 354 -3.98 1.00 4.20
C TYR A 354 -3.23 0.95 2.87
N ILE A 355 -1.97 0.52 2.86
CA ILE A 355 -1.20 0.41 1.62
C ILE A 355 -1.87 -0.56 0.64
N LYS A 356 -2.36 -1.72 1.13
CA LYS A 356 -3.07 -2.70 0.29
C LYS A 356 -4.44 -2.20 -0.19
N GLY A 357 -5.30 -1.78 0.73
CA GLY A 357 -6.71 -1.49 0.48
C GLY A 357 -6.99 -0.09 -0.07
N PHE A 358 -6.15 0.89 0.23
CA PHE A 358 -6.38 2.29 -0.17
C PHE A 358 -5.48 2.72 -1.32
N LEU A 359 -4.22 2.27 -1.32
CA LEU A 359 -3.25 2.69 -2.35
C LEU A 359 -3.22 1.71 -3.53
N SER A 360 -3.15 0.40 -3.29
CA SER A 360 -2.92 -0.61 -4.34
C SER A 360 -4.14 -1.38 -4.82
N ALA A 361 -5.28 -1.36 -4.10
CA ALA A 361 -6.47 -2.13 -4.46
C ALA A 361 -6.95 -1.92 -5.91
N ILE A 362 -7.21 -0.67 -6.32
CA ILE A 362 -7.67 -0.37 -7.69
C ILE A 362 -6.58 -0.72 -8.72
N PRO A 363 -5.31 -0.30 -8.56
CA PRO A 363 -4.26 -0.65 -9.54
C PRO A 363 -4.03 -2.15 -9.70
N LEU A 364 -4.08 -2.93 -8.61
CA LEU A 364 -3.91 -4.38 -8.65
C LEU A 364 -5.11 -5.07 -9.31
N CYS A 365 -6.34 -4.60 -9.04
CA CYS A 365 -7.54 -5.11 -9.72
C CYS A 365 -7.44 -4.91 -11.23
N GLY A 366 -7.10 -3.69 -11.68
CA GLY A 366 -6.89 -3.41 -13.10
C GLY A 366 -5.75 -4.23 -13.72
N LEU A 367 -4.70 -4.54 -12.95
CA LEU A 367 -3.57 -5.33 -13.43
C LEU A 367 -3.99 -6.78 -13.65
N GLN A 368 -4.77 -7.34 -12.73
CA GLN A 368 -5.30 -8.69 -12.84
C GLN A 368 -6.17 -8.85 -14.09
N GLU A 369 -7.02 -7.86 -14.40
CA GLU A 369 -7.79 -7.84 -15.65
C GLU A 369 -6.90 -7.74 -16.89
N ASP A 370 -5.89 -6.88 -16.88
CA ASP A 370 -4.96 -6.73 -18.01
C ASP A 370 -4.13 -8.00 -18.24
N ILE A 371 -3.81 -8.76 -17.18
CA ILE A 371 -3.19 -10.09 -17.30
C ILE A 371 -4.17 -11.09 -17.91
N LYS A 372 -5.42 -11.16 -17.41
CA LYS A 372 -6.47 -12.04 -17.95
C LYS A 372 -6.73 -11.77 -19.44
N MET A 373 -6.68 -10.51 -19.86
CA MET A 373 -6.88 -10.09 -21.25
C MET A 373 -5.59 -10.14 -22.11
N GLY A 374 -4.45 -10.56 -21.57
CA GLY A 374 -3.17 -10.63 -22.29
C GLY A 374 -2.59 -9.25 -22.68
N ARG A 375 -3.01 -8.19 -22.01
CA ARG A 375 -2.58 -6.79 -22.23
C ARG A 375 -1.44 -6.35 -21.31
N ALA A 376 -1.17 -7.08 -20.23
CA ALA A 376 -0.10 -6.77 -19.30
C ALA A 376 1.29 -6.96 -19.94
N ASN A 377 2.20 -6.03 -19.65
CA ASN A 377 3.60 -6.12 -20.05
C ASN A 377 4.52 -6.14 -18.81
N GLU A 378 5.81 -6.40 -19.03
CA GLU A 378 6.79 -6.49 -17.95
C GLU A 378 6.90 -5.19 -17.13
N GLU A 379 6.87 -4.03 -17.79
CA GLU A 379 6.93 -2.72 -17.13
C GLU A 379 5.75 -2.53 -16.15
N LEU A 380 4.53 -2.90 -16.54
CA LEU A 380 3.33 -2.82 -15.69
C LEU A 380 3.42 -3.76 -14.49
N LEU A 381 3.99 -4.96 -14.66
CA LEU A 381 4.20 -5.90 -13.56
C LEU A 381 5.18 -5.34 -12.53
N HIS A 382 6.36 -4.89 -12.97
CA HIS A 382 7.36 -4.27 -12.07
C HIS A 382 6.76 -3.07 -11.36
N ARG A 383 6.12 -2.18 -12.11
CA ARG A 383 5.59 -0.91 -11.59
C ARG A 383 4.50 -1.08 -10.53
N LEU A 384 3.63 -2.08 -10.67
CA LEU A 384 2.43 -2.21 -9.84
C LEU A 384 2.53 -3.30 -8.77
N LEU A 385 3.28 -4.38 -9.03
CA LEU A 385 3.47 -5.45 -8.06
C LEU A 385 4.58 -5.14 -7.06
N GLN A 386 5.67 -4.50 -7.48
CA GLN A 386 6.83 -4.26 -6.63
C GLN A 386 6.67 -2.99 -5.79
N ILE A 387 6.90 -3.10 -4.49
CA ILE A 387 7.06 -1.98 -3.55
C ILE A 387 8.40 -2.10 -2.84
N ASP A 388 9.14 -0.99 -2.80
CA ASP A 388 10.44 -0.92 -2.15
C ASP A 388 10.35 -0.10 -0.86
N PHE A 389 11.00 -0.56 0.21
CA PHE A 389 11.21 0.20 1.44
C PHE A 389 12.70 0.37 1.67
N HIS A 390 13.19 1.58 1.41
CA HIS A 390 14.59 1.96 1.58
C HIS A 390 14.81 2.42 3.02
N PHE A 391 15.46 1.61 3.84
CA PHE A 391 15.83 2.03 5.20
C PHE A 391 16.88 3.13 5.10
N THR A 392 16.66 4.23 5.79
CA THR A 392 17.56 5.38 5.75
C THR A 392 18.29 5.58 7.07
N ALA A 393 19.54 6.05 6.97
CA ALA A 393 20.35 6.45 8.11
C ALA A 393 21.10 7.76 7.80
N PRO A 394 21.48 8.54 8.82
CA PRO A 394 22.39 9.65 8.64
C PRO A 394 23.75 9.14 8.12
N LYS A 395 24.34 9.82 7.13
CA LYS A 395 25.75 9.57 6.77
C LYS A 395 26.62 10.11 7.90
N THR A 396 27.34 9.22 8.57
CA THR A 396 28.45 9.63 9.44
C THR A 396 29.52 10.24 8.55
N VAL A 397 29.79 11.53 8.71
CA VAL A 397 30.99 12.14 8.13
C VAL A 397 32.18 11.52 8.86
N VAL A 398 32.91 10.64 8.18
CA VAL A 398 34.23 10.22 8.64
C VAL A 398 35.15 11.38 8.28
N ASP A 399 35.52 12.17 9.27
CA ASP A 399 36.50 13.26 9.16
C ASP A 399 37.87 12.76 8.70
#